data_AF-A0A1Q4X813-F1
#
_entry.id   AF-A0A1Q4X813-F1
#
_cell.length_a   1.000
_cell.length_b   1.000
_cell.length_c   1.000
_cell.angle_alpha   90.00
_cell.angle_beta   90.00
_cell.angle_gamma   90.00
#
_symmetry.space_group_name_H-M   'P 1'
#
loop_
_entity.id
_entity.type
_entity.pdbx_description
1 polymer ?
#
loop_
_entity_poly.entity_id
_entity_poly.type
_entity_poly.pdbx_seq_one_letter_code
_entity_poly.pdbx_strand_id
1 'polypeptide(L)' 'MDRLGGMNGKTPQEISAEFAAMMLGGTVSYDPPPADSPLGRLEAYAEEHGEDAVTPEIVRLAREGKL' A
#
# COMPACT_ATOMS: atom_id res chain seq x y z
N MET A 1 -23.20 30.01 -4.27
CA MET A 1 -23.11 29.23 -3.02
C MET A 1 -22.04 28.18 -3.24
N ASP A 2 -20.81 28.54 -2.92
CA ASP A 2 -19.66 27.64 -2.99
C ASP A 2 -19.87 26.48 -2.02
N ARG A 3 -19.90 25.26 -2.55
CA ARG A 3 -19.89 24.05 -1.73
C ARG A 3 -18.50 23.92 -1.12
N LEU A 4 -18.35 24.41 0.10
CA LEU A 4 -17.35 23.95 1.06
C LEU A 4 -17.64 22.48 1.45
N GLY A 5 -17.57 21.56 0.48
CA GLY A 5 -17.84 20.13 0.66
C GLY A 5 -16.63 19.22 0.37
N GLY A 6 -15.47 19.78 0.02
CA GLY A 6 -14.37 19.04 -0.59
C GLY A 6 -13.38 18.35 0.35
N MET A 7 -13.52 18.46 1.67
CA MET A 7 -12.58 17.82 2.62
C MET A 7 -13.14 16.55 3.29
N ASN A 8 -14.32 16.06 2.89
CA ASN A 8 -15.07 15.06 3.67
C ASN A 8 -15.28 13.73 2.94
N GLY A 9 -14.27 13.24 2.21
CA GLY A 9 -14.33 11.98 1.45
C GLY A 9 -13.16 11.03 1.65
N LYS A 10 -12.20 11.39 2.51
CA LYS A 10 -11.02 10.56 2.80
C LYS A 10 -11.24 9.76 4.08
N THR A 11 -10.86 8.49 4.03
CA THR A 11 -10.77 7.61 5.20
C THR A 11 -9.67 8.08 6.16
N PRO A 12 -9.75 7.71 7.45
CA PRO A 12 -8.66 7.99 8.40
C PRO A 12 -7.29 7.48 7.93
N GLN A 13 -7.25 6.37 7.20
CA GLN A 13 -6.05 5.77 6.64
C GLN A 13 -5.45 6.64 5.55
N GLU A 14 -6.26 7.16 4.62
CA GLU A 14 -5.79 8.07 3.57
C GLU A 14 -5.24 9.36 4.16
N ILE A 15 -5.94 9.94 5.13
CA ILE A 15 -5.47 11.14 5.85
C ILE A 15 -4.13 10.87 6.54
N SER A 16 -3.99 9.71 7.19
CA SER A 16 -2.77 9.34 7.92
C SER A 16 -1.61 9.06 6.96
N ALA A 17 -1.86 8.41 5.83
CA ALA A 17 -0.86 8.15 4.79
C ALA A 17 -0.35 9.47 4.17
N GLU A 18 -1.25 10.40 3.88
CA GLU A 18 -0.88 11.73 3.39
C GLU A 18 -0.08 12.53 4.40
N PHE A 19 -0.47 12.50 5.68
CA PHE A 19 0.29 13.12 6.76
C PHE A 19 1.70 12.51 6.88
N ALA A 20 1.81 11.17 6.84
CA ALA A 20 3.10 10.49 6.90
C ALA A 20 3.99 10.84 5.68
N ALA A 21 3.40 10.89 4.48
CA ALA A 21 4.12 11.30 3.27
C ALA A 21 4.67 12.72 3.41
N MET A 22 3.87 13.66 3.92
CA MET A 22 4.31 15.04 4.19
C MET A 22 5.46 15.09 5.18
N MET A 23 5.37 14.35 6.30
CA MET A 23 6.40 14.32 7.34
C MET A 23 7.72 13.70 6.87
N LEU A 24 7.66 12.73 5.96
CA LEU A 24 8.81 12.00 5.43
C LEU A 24 9.38 12.62 4.13
N GLY A 25 8.77 13.69 3.62
CA GLY A 25 9.16 14.31 2.35
C GLY A 25 8.86 13.45 1.12
N GLY A 26 7.86 12.56 1.23
CA GLY A 26 7.41 11.67 0.15
C GLY A 26 6.03 12.06 -0.41
N THR A 27 5.52 11.20 -1.29
CA THR A 27 4.17 11.29 -1.88
C THR A 27 3.46 9.95 -1.76
N VAL A 28 2.14 9.96 -1.54
CA VAL A 28 1.33 8.75 -1.63
C VAL A 28 1.16 8.38 -3.11
N SER A 29 1.51 7.13 -3.47
CA SER A 29 1.27 6.57 -4.79
C SER A 29 0.02 5.69 -4.77
N TYR A 30 -0.78 5.78 -5.83
CA TYR A 30 -1.90 4.88 -6.09
C TYR A 30 -1.64 3.96 -7.29
N ASP A 31 -0.48 4.10 -7.93
CA ASP A 31 -0.03 3.18 -8.96
C ASP A 31 0.37 1.82 -8.34
N PRO A 32 0.35 0.73 -9.12
CA PRO A 32 0.81 -0.57 -8.64
C PRO A 32 2.24 -0.50 -8.06
N PRO A 33 2.54 -1.27 -7.01
CA PRO A 33 3.87 -1.32 -6.46
C PRO A 33 4.87 -1.87 -7.49
N PRO A 34 6.15 -1.44 -7.44
CA PRO A 34 7.19 -2.03 -8.26
C PRO A 34 7.26 -3.55 -8.03
N ALA A 35 7.38 -4.33 -9.11
CA ALA A 35 7.34 -5.80 -9.04
C ALA A 35 8.46 -6.40 -8.18
N ASP A 36 9.61 -5.73 -8.08
CA ASP A 36 10.76 -6.14 -7.27
C ASP A 36 10.70 -5.63 -5.82
N SER A 37 9.70 -4.83 -5.48
CA SER A 37 9.46 -4.40 -4.11
C SER A 37 8.86 -5.55 -3.28
N PRO A 38 9.02 -5.54 -1.95
CA PRO A 38 8.36 -6.51 -1.08
C PRO A 38 6.84 -6.58 -1.28
N LEU A 39 6.17 -5.44 -1.50
CA LEU A 39 4.73 -5.41 -1.72
C LEU A 39 4.35 -5.97 -3.09
N GLY A 40 5.10 -5.61 -4.14
CA GLY A 40 4.87 -6.15 -5.49
C GLY A 40 5.03 -7.67 -5.56
N ARG A 41 6.02 -8.24 -4.86
CA ARG A 41 6.16 -9.70 -4.73
C ARG A 41 4.99 -10.34 -3.98
N LEU A 42 4.46 -9.68 -2.95
CA LEU A 42 3.31 -10.18 -2.21
C LEU A 42 2.03 -10.16 -3.04
N GLU A 43 1.79 -9.08 -3.78
CA GLU A 43 0.64 -8.98 -4.67
C GLU A 43 0.67 -10.06 -5.75
N ALA A 44 1.84 -10.27 -6.38
CA ALA A 44 2.00 -11.35 -7.37
C ALA A 44 1.75 -12.75 -6.79
N TYR A 45 2.28 -13.02 -5.59
CA TYR A 45 2.05 -14.30 -4.91
C TYR A 45 0.57 -14.51 -4.53
N ALA A 46 -0.11 -13.46 -4.06
CA ALA A 46 -1.53 -13.52 -3.73
C ALA A 46 -2.41 -13.70 -4.98
N GLU A 47 -2.03 -13.13 -6.12
CA GLU A 47 -2.70 -13.34 -7.40
C GLU A 47 -2.60 -14.81 -7.86
N GLU A 48 -1.44 -15.45 -7.65
CA GLU A 48 -1.21 -16.85 -8.04
C GLU A 48 -1.86 -17.85 -7.08
N HIS A 49 -1.77 -17.62 -5.77
CA HIS A 49 -2.11 -18.60 -4.74
C HIS A 49 -3.35 -18.26 -3.90
N GLY A 50 -3.91 -17.06 -4.09
CA GLY A 50 -5.00 -16.50 -3.29
C GLY A 50 -4.50 -15.75 -2.05
N GLU A 51 -5.26 -14.75 -1.60
CA GLU A 51 -4.92 -13.92 -0.43
C GLU A 51 -4.75 -14.73 0.86
N ASP A 52 -5.53 -15.81 1.03
CA ASP A 52 -5.43 -16.70 2.20
C ASP A 52 -4.07 -17.44 2.29
N ALA A 53 -3.31 -17.51 1.18
CA ALA A 53 -1.97 -18.09 1.17
C ALA A 53 -0.90 -17.12 1.71
N VAL A 54 -1.24 -15.84 1.93
CA VAL A 54 -0.32 -14.83 2.47
C VAL A 54 -0.16 -15.02 3.98
N THR A 55 0.76 -15.92 4.34
CA THR A 55 1.12 -16.17 5.74
C THR A 55 2.23 -15.21 6.21
N PRO A 56 2.48 -15.07 7.52
CA PRO A 56 3.61 -14.31 8.03
C PRO A 56 4.97 -14.73 7.45
N GLU A 57 5.12 -16.01 7.09
CA GLU A 57 6.34 -16.51 6.46
C GLU A 57 6.51 -15.99 5.03
N ILE A 58 5.41 -15.94 4.26
CA ILE A 58 5.42 -15.36 2.91
C ILE A 58 5.75 -13.86 2.97
N VAL A 59 5.20 -13.13 3.94
CA VAL A 59 5.56 -11.73 4.20
C VAL A 59 7.05 -11.57 4.50
N ARG A 60 7.63 -12.48 5.30
CA ARG A 60 9.06 -12.48 5.62
C ARG A 60 9.90 -12.71 4.36
N LEU A 61 9.56 -13.73 3.56
CA LEU A 61 10.26 -14.05 2.31
C LEU A 61 10.22 -12.88 1.32
N ALA A 62 9.07 -12.21 1.17
CA ALA A 62 8.93 -11.06 0.27
C ALA A 62 9.82 -9.88 0.67
N ARG A 63 9.90 -9.60 1.98
CA ARG A 63 10.77 -8.56 2.56
C ARG A 63 12.25 -8.87 2.38
N GLU A 64 12.64 -10.14 2.47
CA GLU A 64 14.02 -10.59 2.26
C GLU A 64 14.41 -10.75 0.79
N GLY A 65 13.45 -10.57 -0.13
CA GLY A 65 13.66 -10.78 -1.56
C GLY A 65 13.87 -12.24 -1.94
N LYS A 66 13.25 -13.15 -1.19
CA LYS A 66 13.32 -14.61 -1.36
C LYS A 66 11.96 -15.23 -1.67
N LEU A 67 10.93 -14.39 -1.83
CA LEU A 67 9.65 -14.79 -2.39
C LEU A 67 9.76 -14.85 -3.91
#